data_AF-A0A2N8PR03-F1
#
_entry.id   AF-A0A2N8PR03-F1
#
_cell.length_a   1.000
_cell.length_b   1.000
_cell.length_c   1.000
_cell.angle_alpha   90.00
_cell.angle_beta   90.00
_cell.angle_gamma   90.00
#
_symmetry.space_group_name_H-M   'P 1'
#
loop_
_entity.id
_entity.type
_entity.pdbx_description
1 polymer ?
#
loop_
_entity_poly.entity_id
_entity_poly.type
_entity_poly.pdbx_seq_one_letter_code
_entity_poly.pdbx_strand_id
1 'polypeptide(L)'
;MLIPAPHVHWRRCAGGGTAVLDLGSWQCHMFHGNGARVWDAITLRGDLSGLAEEIAIPAGADVASVRESIDAYAESLCAMGLLVDPAVPRRRRWWWFR
;
A
#
# COMPACT_ATOMS: atom_id res chain seq x y z
N MET A 1 -4.19 -1.50 -10.94
CA MET A 1 -4.92 -1.98 -9.73
C MET A 1 -3.86 -2.52 -8.78
N LEU A 2 -3.71 -1.96 -7.58
CA LEU A 2 -2.63 -2.40 -6.70
C LEU A 2 -3.03 -3.67 -5.94
N ILE A 3 -2.08 -4.59 -5.80
CA ILE A 3 -2.22 -5.80 -4.97
C ILE A 3 -0.95 -6.03 -4.15
N PRO A 4 -1.02 -6.73 -3.01
CA PRO A 4 0.18 -7.18 -2.28
C PRO A 4 1.10 -8.01 -3.17
N ALA A 5 2.40 -7.80 -3.03
CA ALA A 5 3.36 -8.62 -3.73
C ALA A 5 3.29 -10.08 -3.23
N PRO A 6 3.57 -11.10 -4.07
CA PRO A 6 3.40 -12.51 -3.68
C PRO A 6 4.24 -12.98 -2.50
N HIS A 7 5.33 -12.28 -2.18
CA HIS A 7 6.20 -12.58 -1.04
C HIS A 7 5.81 -11.83 0.24
N VAL A 8 4.72 -11.06 0.19
CA VAL A 8 4.22 -10.26 1.31
C VAL A 8 3.06 -10.98 1.98
N HIS A 9 3.20 -11.18 3.28
CA HIS A 9 2.14 -11.68 4.14
C HIS A 9 1.71 -10.58 5.09
N TRP A 10 0.42 -10.52 5.43
CA TRP A 10 -0.07 -9.51 6.35
C TRP A 10 -1.18 -10.04 7.24
N ARG A 11 -1.36 -9.37 8.38
CA ARG A 11 -2.46 -9.65 9.29
C ARG A 11 -2.89 -8.38 10.01
N ARG A 12 -4.20 -8.18 10.11
CA ARG A 12 -4.78 -7.15 10.97
C ARG A 12 -4.53 -7.49 12.44
N CYS A 13 -4.03 -6.54 13.21
CA CYS A 13 -3.76 -6.68 14.64
C CYS A 13 -4.96 -6.21 15.48
N ALA A 14 -5.09 -6.76 16.69
CA ALA A 14 -5.98 -6.20 17.69
C ALA A 14 -5.51 -4.77 18.02
N GLY A 15 -6.37 -3.77 17.83
CA GLY A 15 -6.02 -2.34 17.93
C GLY A 15 -6.02 -1.57 16.61
N GLY A 16 -6.33 -2.22 15.48
CA GLY A 16 -6.62 -1.54 14.22
C GLY A 16 -5.41 -1.22 13.33
N GLY A 17 -4.22 -1.67 13.70
CA GLY A 17 -3.05 -1.67 12.81
C GLY A 17 -2.96 -2.93 11.95
N THR A 18 -2.03 -2.93 11.00
CA THR A 18 -1.74 -4.07 10.13
C THR A 18 -0.25 -4.38 10.14
N ALA A 19 0.10 -5.60 10.56
CA ALA A 19 1.45 -6.11 10.46
C ALA A 19 1.67 -6.69 9.06
N VAL A 20 2.78 -6.31 8.43
CA VAL A 20 3.17 -6.72 7.08
C VAL A 20 4.57 -7.30 7.12
N LEU A 21 4.70 -8.55 6.70
CA LEU A 21 5.95 -9.29 6.60
C LEU A 21 6.34 -9.42 5.12
N ASP A 22 7.47 -8.84 4.76
CA ASP A 22 8.11 -9.01 3.46
C ASP A 22 9.15 -10.14 3.54
N LEU A 23 8.88 -11.28 2.91
CA LEU A 23 9.80 -12.42 2.86
C LEU A 23 10.94 -12.25 1.85
N GLY A 24 10.85 -11.29 0.93
CA GLY A 24 11.90 -10.97 -0.02
C GLY A 24 13.06 -10.22 0.63
N SER A 25 12.76 -9.30 1.55
CA SER A 25 13.76 -8.54 2.32
C SER A 25 13.90 -8.98 3.79
N TRP A 26 13.06 -9.92 4.24
CA TRP A 26 12.92 -10.32 5.65
C TRP A 26 12.61 -9.17 6.61
N GLN A 27 11.95 -8.12 6.11
CA GLN A 27 11.54 -6.97 6.90
C GLN A 27 10.11 -7.10 7.41
N CYS A 28 9.87 -6.56 8.60
CA CYS A 28 8.54 -6.42 9.17
C CYS A 28 8.18 -4.94 9.24
N HIS A 29 6.99 -4.61 8.74
CA HIS A 29 6.42 -3.27 8.78
C HIS A 29 5.15 -3.31 9.63
N MET A 30 4.96 -2.27 10.44
CA MET A 30 3.73 -2.09 11.18
C MET A 30 3.05 -0.82 10.69
N PHE A 31 1.86 -0.98 10.10
CA PHE A 31 1.04 0.14 9.65
C PHE A 31 0.02 0.50 10.72
N HIS A 32 -0.14 1.81 10.92
CA HIS A 32 -1.08 2.40 11.89
C HIS A 32 -1.89 3.51 11.23
N GLY A 33 -3.01 3.88 11.86
CA GLY A 33 -3.84 5.01 11.43
C GLY A 33 -4.19 4.96 9.95
N ASN A 34 -3.97 6.06 9.24
CA ASN A 34 -4.27 6.17 7.81
C ASN A 34 -3.46 5.21 6.95
N GLY A 35 -2.22 4.85 7.34
CA GLY A 35 -1.42 3.86 6.61
C GLY A 35 -2.05 2.46 6.64
N ALA A 36 -2.65 2.07 7.78
CA ALA A 36 -3.41 0.82 7.87
C ALA A 36 -4.70 0.88 7.03
N ARG A 37 -5.40 2.03 7.04
CA ARG A 37 -6.61 2.24 6.21
C ARG A 37 -6.31 2.16 4.71
N VAL A 38 -5.18 2.72 4.25
CA VAL A 38 -4.73 2.61 2.86
C VAL A 38 -4.46 1.15 2.50
N TRP A 39 -3.75 0.42 3.36
CA TRP A 39 -3.49 -1.00 3.13
C TRP A 39 -4.79 -1.82 3.05
N ASP A 40 -5.75 -1.57 3.96
CA ASP A 40 -7.03 -2.25 3.97
C ASP A 40 -7.86 -1.95 2.71
N ALA A 41 -7.89 -0.70 2.26
CA ALA A 41 -8.60 -0.33 1.04
C ALA A 41 -8.06 -1.13 -0.16
N ILE A 42 -6.74 -1.21 -0.30
CA ILE A 42 -6.08 -1.97 -1.37
C ILE A 42 -6.34 -3.47 -1.24
N THR A 43 -6.18 -4.04 -0.05
CA THR A 43 -6.24 -5.50 0.15
C THR A 43 -7.64 -6.08 0.29
N LEU A 44 -8.62 -5.28 0.71
CA LEU A 44 -10.00 -5.73 0.90
C LEU A 44 -10.93 -5.23 -0.20
N ARG A 45 -10.75 -3.98 -0.68
CA ARG A 45 -11.63 -3.36 -1.68
C ARG A 45 -11.04 -3.41 -3.09
N GLY A 46 -9.70 -3.46 -3.21
CA GLY A 46 -9.00 -3.47 -4.50
C GLY A 46 -8.82 -2.09 -5.13
N ASP A 47 -9.27 -1.01 -4.45
CA ASP A 47 -9.10 0.36 -4.89
C ASP A 47 -8.98 1.34 -3.70
N LEU A 48 -8.65 2.60 -4.02
CA LEU A 48 -8.52 3.71 -3.07
C LEU A 48 -9.66 4.73 -3.22
N SER A 49 -10.70 4.38 -3.98
CA SER A 49 -11.78 5.29 -4.34
C SER A 49 -12.55 5.69 -3.08
N GLY A 50 -12.77 7.00 -2.91
CA GLY A 50 -13.49 7.55 -1.76
C GLY A 50 -12.70 7.58 -0.44
N LEU A 51 -11.50 6.98 -0.37
CA LEU A 51 -10.73 6.94 0.87
C LEU A 51 -10.26 8.34 1.30
N ALA A 52 -9.92 9.21 0.34
CA ALA A 52 -9.53 10.58 0.64
C ALA A 52 -10.67 11.35 1.32
N GLU A 53 -11.89 11.22 0.81
CA GLU A 53 -13.10 11.80 1.37
C GLU A 53 -13.40 11.22 2.77
N GLU A 54 -13.28 9.89 2.93
CA GLU A 54 -13.47 9.21 4.23
C GLU A 54 -12.46 9.65 5.31
N ILE A 55 -11.29 10.15 4.92
CA ILE A 55 -10.25 10.64 5.83
C ILE A 55 -10.40 12.16 6.05
N ALA A 56 -10.61 12.92 4.99
CA ALA A 56 -10.57 14.37 5.01
C ALA A 56 -11.81 15.00 5.64
N ILE A 57 -13.01 14.52 5.29
CA ILE A 57 -14.28 15.13 5.72
C ILE A 57 -14.42 15.16 7.25
N PRO A 58 -14.21 14.06 8.00
CA PRO A 58 -14.32 14.09 9.46
C PRO A 58 -13.25 14.95 10.14
N ALA A 59 -12.11 15.14 9.48
CA ALA A 59 -10.99 15.94 9.99
C ALA A 59 -11.08 17.43 9.61
N GLY A 60 -12.05 17.82 8.76
CA GLY A 60 -12.10 19.17 8.19
C GLY A 60 -10.89 19.50 7.31
N ALA A 61 -10.24 18.49 6.73
CA ALA A 61 -9.04 18.65 5.90
C ALA A 61 -9.39 18.81 4.42
N ASP A 62 -8.44 19.32 3.64
CA ASP A 62 -8.57 19.39 2.19
C ASP A 62 -8.48 18.01 1.54
N VAL A 63 -9.50 17.64 0.76
CA VAL A 63 -9.62 16.33 0.11
C VAL A 63 -8.51 16.13 -0.92
N ALA A 64 -8.13 17.18 -1.67
CA ALA A 64 -7.12 17.06 -2.71
C ALA A 64 -5.74 16.75 -2.12
N SER A 65 -5.33 17.48 -1.08
CA SER A 65 -4.08 17.24 -0.35
C SER A 65 -4.04 15.85 0.30
N VAL A 66 -5.15 15.38 0.87
CA VAL A 66 -5.23 14.01 1.42
C VAL A 66 -5.10 12.96 0.32
N ARG A 67 -5.72 13.18 -0.85
CA ARG A 67 -5.58 12.29 -2.00
C ARG A 67 -4.14 12.19 -2.49
N GLU A 68 -3.46 13.32 -2.65
CA GLU A 68 -2.03 13.34 -3.00
C GLU A 68 -1.17 12.57 -1.99
N SER A 69 -1.48 12.72 -0.69
CA SER A 69 -0.77 11.99 0.37
C SER A 69 -1.01 10.48 0.32
N ILE A 70 -2.23 10.05 -0.01
CA ILE A 70 -2.57 8.63 -0.19
C ILE A 70 -1.84 8.06 -1.40
N ASP A 71 -1.83 8.79 -2.52
CA ASP A 71 -1.17 8.36 -3.76
C ASP A 71 0.34 8.24 -3.55
N ALA A 72 0.98 9.24 -2.93
CA ALA A 72 2.40 9.20 -2.59
C ALA A 72 2.76 8.04 -1.63
N TYR A 73 1.88 7.76 -0.66
CA TYR A 73 2.08 6.62 0.23
C TYR A 73 1.96 5.29 -0.52
N ALA A 74 0.97 5.12 -1.40
CA ALA A 74 0.82 3.94 -2.24
C ALA A 74 2.01 3.73 -3.17
N GLU A 75 2.54 4.82 -3.76
CA GLU A 75 3.78 4.81 -4.55
C GLU A 75 4.98 4.35 -3.71
N SER A 76 5.11 4.81 -2.46
CA SER A 76 6.18 4.36 -1.57
C SER A 76 6.10 2.87 -1.26
N LEU A 77 4.88 2.33 -1.06
CA LEU A 77 4.68 0.90 -0.85
C LEU A 77 5.07 0.09 -2.09
N CYS A 78 4.82 0.63 -3.29
CA CYS A 78 5.29 0.03 -4.54
C CYS A 78 6.82 0.10 -4.68
N ALA A 79 7.43 1.23 -4.32
CA ALA A 79 8.88 1.40 -4.36
C ALA A 79 9.61 0.48 -3.38
N MET A 80 9.01 0.21 -2.21
CA MET A 80 9.48 -0.79 -1.25
C MET A 80 9.23 -2.23 -1.70
N GLY A 81 8.50 -2.44 -2.79
CA GLY A 81 8.16 -3.78 -3.30
C GLY A 81 7.03 -4.48 -2.55
N LEU A 82 6.35 -3.79 -1.63
CA LEU A 82 5.25 -4.35 -0.84
C LEU A 82 3.95 -4.48 -1.65
N LEU A 83 3.74 -3.55 -2.58
CA LEU A 83 2.64 -3.56 -3.54
C LEU A 83 3.16 -3.71 -4.97
N VAL A 84 2.35 -4.29 -5.84
CA VAL A 84 2.59 -4.38 -7.27
C VAL A 84 1.34 -4.01 -8.05
N ASP A 85 1.52 -3.38 -9.21
CA ASP A 85 0.47 -3.29 -10.22
C ASP A 85 0.66 -4.41 -11.25
N PRO A 86 -0.24 -5.41 -11.33
CA PRO A 86 -0.11 -6.51 -12.28
C PRO A 86 -0.33 -6.05 -13.73
N ALA A 87 -0.94 -4.88 -13.95
CA ALA A 87 -1.09 -4.31 -15.30
C ALA A 87 0.21 -3.66 -15.80
N VAL A 88 1.16 -3.36 -14.90
CA VAL A 88 2.47 -2.82 -15.27
C VAL A 88 3.46 -3.98 -15.39
N PRO A 89 3.95 -4.32 -16.59
CA PRO A 89 4.92 -5.39 -16.74
C PRO A 89 6.17 -5.07 -15.92
N ARG A 90 6.54 -5.95 -14.97
CA ARG A 90 7.83 -5.84 -14.28
C ARG A 90 8.90 -5.81 -15.37
N ARG A 91 9.60 -4.67 -15.51
CA ARG A 91 10.82 -4.59 -16.32
C ARG A 91 11.82 -5.56 -15.69
N ARG A 92 11.77 -6.83 -16.10
CA ARG A 92 12.81 -7.80 -15.79
C ARG A 92 14.10 -7.17 -16.30
N ARG A 93 14.98 -6.75 -15.42
CA ARG A 93 16.38 -6.50 -15.78
C ARG A 93 16.94 -7.87 -16.12
N TRP A 94 16.80 -8.27 -17.37
CA TRP A 94 17.51 -9.42 -17.91
C TRP A 94 18.98 -9.04 -17.91
N TRP A 95 19.68 -9.31 -16.82
CA TRP A 95 21.14 -9.31 -16.79
C TRP A 95 21.60 -10.53 -17.57
N TRP A 96 21.58 -10.42 -18.91
CA TRP A 96 22.41 -11.26 -19.77
C TRP A 96 23.82 -10.68 -19.76
N PHE A 97 24.70 -11.30 -18.99
CA PHE A 97 26.16 -11.28 -19.18
C PHE A 97 26.58 -12.72 -18.85
N ARG A 98 26.72 -13.62 -19.82
CA ARG A 98 27.89 -13.83 -20.71
C ARG A 98 29.22 -13.84 -19.98
#